data_AF-A0A959QEF6-F1
#
_entry.id   AF-A0A959QEF6-F1
#
_cell.length_a   1.000
_cell.length_b   1.000
_cell.length_c   1.000
_cell.angle_alpha   90.00
_cell.angle_beta   90.00
_cell.angle_gamma   90.00
#
_symmetry.space_group_name_H-M   'P 1'
#
loop_
_entity.id
_entity.type
_entity.pdbx_description
1 polymer ?
#
loop_
_entity_poly.entity_id
_entity_poly.type
_entity_poly.pdbx_seq_one_letter_code
_entity_poly.pdbx_strand_id
1 'polypeptide(L)' 'IGGAILVNCLKAEVARYLTEAGQPPKVLSAACTVGPEKAVALFESAYDEHARRLAKLYQNLGAS' A
#
# COMPACT_ATOMS: atom_id res chain seq x y z
N ILE A 1 0.82 22.68 3.71
CA ILE A 1 1.52 21.60 4.45
C ILE A 1 0.61 20.94 5.49
N GLY A 2 -0.20 21.67 6.26
CA GLY A 2 -1.09 21.09 7.29
C GLY A 2 -1.98 19.92 6.84
N GLY A 3 -2.63 20.01 5.67
CA GLY A 3 -3.43 18.90 5.12
C GLY A 3 -2.62 17.64 4.83
N ALA A 4 -1.38 17.78 4.34
CA ALA A 4 -0.50 16.65 4.09
C ALA A 4 -0.07 15.97 5.41
N ILE A 5 0.15 16.76 6.46
CA ILE A 5 0.45 16.23 7.80
C ILE A 5 -0.74 15.41 8.31
N LEU A 6 -1.95 15.95 8.28
CA LEU A 6 -3.16 15.25 8.74
C LEU A 6 -3.37 13.92 8.01
N VAL A 7 -3.25 13.91 6.69
CA VAL A 7 -3.39 12.69 5.88
C VAL A 7 -2.29 11.68 6.21
N ASN A 8 -1.06 12.12 6.42
CA ASN A 8 0.04 11.21 6.76
C ASN A 8 -0.10 10.64 8.17
N CYS A 9 -0.60 11.42 9.14
CA CYS A 9 -0.95 10.92 10.47
C CYS A 9 -2.03 9.84 10.38
N LEU A 10 -3.08 10.06 9.58
CA LEU A 10 -4.12 9.06 9.37
C LEU A 10 -3.55 7.78 8.74
N LYS A 11 -2.68 7.89 7.72
CA LYS A 11 -2.02 6.73 7.11
C LYS A 11 -1.22 5.93 8.13
N ALA A 12 -0.44 6.61 8.97
CA ALA A 12 0.39 5.96 9.98
C ALA A 12 -0.47 5.23 11.02
N GLU A 13 -1.53 5.87 11.50
CA GLU A 13 -2.42 5.30 12.53
C GLU A 13 -3.24 4.12 11.99
N VAL A 14 -3.74 4.21 10.76
CA VAL A 14 -4.42 3.08 10.10
C VAL A 14 -3.45 1.91 9.87
N ALA A 15 -2.21 2.18 9.45
CA ALA A 15 -1.20 1.15 9.28
C ALA A 15 -0.87 0.44 10.61
N ARG A 16 -0.81 1.19 11.72
CA ARG A 16 -0.64 0.64 13.07
C ARG A 16 -1.78 -0.32 13.42
N TYR A 17 -3.03 0.12 13.30
CA TYR A 17 -4.20 -0.73 13.59
C TYR A 17 -4.23 -2.01 12.77
N LEU A 18 -3.97 -1.91 11.46
CA LEU A 18 -3.92 -3.08 10.58
C LEU A 18 -2.79 -4.05 10.95
N THR A 19 -1.63 -3.53 11.33
CA THR A 19 -0.50 -4.35 11.77
C THR A 19 -0.80 -5.09 13.07
N GLU A 20 -1.41 -4.40 14.05
CA GLU A 20 -1.86 -5.01 15.30
C GLU A 20 -2.93 -6.09 15.08
N ALA A 21 -3.76 -5.93 14.05
CA ALA A 21 -4.74 -6.92 13.62
C ALA A 21 -4.14 -8.07 12.79
N GLY A 22 -2.80 -8.16 12.65
CA GLY A 22 -2.12 -9.20 11.89
C GLY A 22 -2.21 -9.05 10.36
N GLN A 23 -2.63 -7.88 9.87
CA GLN A 23 -2.81 -7.57 8.45
C GLN A 23 -1.96 -6.36 8.03
N PRO A 24 -0.62 -6.39 8.22
CA PRO A 24 0.23 -5.24 7.90
C PRO A 24 0.10 -4.89 6.40
N PRO A 25 -0.14 -3.61 6.05
CA PRO A 25 -0.24 -3.21 4.66
C PRO A 25 1.11 -3.37 3.94
N LYS A 26 1.07 -3.66 2.64
CA LYS A 26 2.26 -3.57 1.78
C LYS A 26 2.68 -2.11 1.66
N VAL A 27 3.97 -1.84 1.82
CA VAL A 27 4.53 -0.48 1.82
C VAL A 27 5.62 -0.33 0.79
N LEU A 28 5.66 0.85 0.17
CA LEU A 28 6.83 1.29 -0.58
C LEU A 28 7.86 1.82 0.42
N SER A 29 9.12 1.45 0.24
CA SER A 29 10.22 1.95 1.07
C SER A 29 11.34 2.43 0.17
N ALA A 30 11.90 3.60 0.50
CA ALA A 30 12.96 4.19 -0.29
C ALA A 30 14.23 3.32 -0.25
N ALA A 31 14.95 3.23 -1.37
CA ALA A 31 16.19 2.47 -1.46
C ALA A 31 17.26 2.96 -0.45
N CYS A 32 17.29 4.26 -0.14
CA CYS A 32 18.19 4.81 0.89
C CYS A 32 17.87 4.33 2.31
N THR A 33 16.70 3.74 2.54
CA THR A 33 16.27 3.20 3.85
C THR A 33 16.46 1.68 3.94
N VAL A 34 16.16 0.95 2.87
CA VAL A 34 16.09 -0.53 2.91
C VAL A 34 17.04 -1.24 1.94
N GLY A 35 17.82 -0.49 1.15
CA GLY A 35 18.62 -1.01 0.05
C GLY A 35 17.80 -1.13 -1.26
N PRO A 36 18.47 -1.06 -2.42
CA PRO A 36 17.79 -1.04 -3.72
C PRO A 36 17.03 -2.34 -4.02
N GLU A 37 17.60 -3.51 -3.72
CA GLU A 37 16.98 -4.80 -4.03
C GLU A 37 15.68 -4.99 -3.23
N LYS A 38 15.72 -4.66 -1.93
CA LYS A 38 14.54 -4.75 -1.06
C LYS A 38 13.48 -3.72 -1.42
N ALA A 39 13.88 -2.52 -1.83
CA ALA A 39 12.95 -1.50 -2.30
C ALA A 39 12.18 -1.96 -3.55
N VAL A 40 12.86 -2.59 -4.51
CA VAL A 40 12.23 -3.18 -5.71
C VAL A 40 11.26 -4.29 -5.33
N ALA A 41 11.68 -5.25 -4.51
CA ALA A 41 10.81 -6.36 -4.10
C ALA A 41 9.54 -5.89 -3.36
N LEU A 42 9.67 -4.87 -2.50
CA LEU A 42 8.53 -4.25 -1.81
C LEU A 42 7.58 -3.54 -2.79
N PHE A 43 8.13 -2.85 -3.79
CA PHE A 43 7.36 -2.19 -4.84
C PHE A 43 6.56 -3.20 -5.66
N GLU A 44 7.20 -4.24 -6.18
CA GLU A 44 6.55 -5.29 -6.96
C GLU A 44 5.43 -5.96 -6.16
N SER A 45 5.71 -6.35 -4.90
CA SER A 45 4.70 -6.98 -4.05
C SER A 45 3.49 -6.08 -3.77
N ALA A 46 3.69 -4.76 -3.62
CA ALA A 46 2.60 -3.82 -3.42
C ALA A 46 1.77 -3.63 -4.70
N TYR A 47 2.41 -3.58 -5.86
CA TYR A 47 1.74 -3.42 -7.14
C TYR A 47 0.98 -4.67 -7.57
N ASP A 48 1.49 -5.87 -7.29
CA ASP A 48 0.79 -7.14 -7.55
C ASP A 48 -0.52 -7.23 -6.76
N GLU A 49 -0.48 -6.84 -5.48
CA GLU A 49 -1.68 -6.76 -4.62
C GLU A 49 -2.67 -5.71 -5.16
N HIS A 50 -2.17 -4.55 -5.58
CA HIS A 50 -3.00 -3.51 -6.17
C HIS A 50 -3.67 -3.96 -7.48
N ALA A 51 -2.93 -4.59 -8.38
CA ALA A 51 -3.44 -5.11 -9.64
C ALA A 51 -4.53 -6.17 -9.41
N ARG A 52 -4.32 -7.10 -8.46
CA ARG A 52 -5.34 -8.09 -8.08
C ARG A 52 -6.62 -7.44 -7.55
N ARG A 53 -6.49 -6.40 -6.71
CA ARG A 53 -7.65 -5.65 -6.18
C ARG A 53 -8.39 -4.89 -7.28
N LEU A 54 -7.66 -4.25 -8.21
CA LEU A 54 -8.26 -3.56 -9.35
C LEU A 54 -8.99 -4.53 -10.28
N ALA A 55 -8.39 -5.69 -10.59
CA ALA A 55 -9.04 -6.71 -11.41
C ALA A 55 -10.38 -7.14 -10.79
N LYS A 56 -10.41 -7.37 -9.47
CA LYS A 56 -11.65 -7.67 -8.74
C LYS A 56 -12.65 -6.51 -8.78
N LEU A 57 -12.19 -5.27 -8.61
CA LEU A 57 -13.04 -4.08 -8.64
C LEU A 57 -13.76 -3.92 -9.98
N TYR A 58 -13.08 -4.20 -11.09
CA TYR A 58 -13.60 -4.03 -12.45
C TYR A 58 -14.14 -5.31 -13.09
N GLN A 59 -14.27 -6.40 -12.33
CA GLN A 59 -14.65 -7.71 -12.88
C GLN A 59 -16.00 -7.74 -13.62
N ASN A 60 -16.93 -6.83 -13.29
CA ASN A 60 -18.27 -6.75 -13.89
C ASN A 60 -18.46 -5.47 -14.72
N LEU A 61 -17.37 -4.78 -15.08
CA LEU A 61 -17.48 -3.55 -15.86
C LEU A 61 -18.09 -3.84 -17.23
N GLY A 62 -19.26 -3.26 -17.50
CA GLY A 62 -19.98 -3.47 -18.77
C GLY A 62 -20.84 -4.73 -18.82
N ALA A 63 -21.00 -5.47 -17.71
CA ALA A 63 -22.01 -6.51 -17.62
C ALA A 63 -23.40 -5.86 -17.55
N SER A 64 -24.15 -5.95 -18.65
CA SER A 64 -25.56 -5.59 -18.82
C SER A 64 -26.31 -6.78 -19.41
#